data_AF-A0A9Q1BJA2-F1
#
_entry.id   AF-A0A9Q1BJA2-F1
#
_cell.length_a   1.000
_cell.length_b   1.000
_cell.length_c   1.000
_cell.angle_alpha   90.00
_cell.angle_beta   90.00
_cell.angle_gamma   90.00
#
_symmetry.space_group_name_H-M   'P 1'
#
loop_
_entity.id
_entity.type
_entity.pdbx_description
1 polymer ?
#
loop_
_entity_poly.entity_id
_entity_poly.type
_entity_poly.pdbx_seq_one_letter_code
_entity_poly.pdbx_strand_id
1 'polypeptide(L)'
;MEKHLRNPTLLKHQAQFQIPPSLCKVLIEQYYELDNVFAREILGKKLSSRNRKDLDEISEITNVRLRSCRRQYDNFKRVFKTVEDMEGPMVKNIQNHFLISEPLAQKYAAIVFFANNRFETSKKRLQYLTFDDFCYCADQMIDNWTIGKAGM
;
A
#
# COMPACT_ATOMS: atom_id res chain seq x y z
N MET A 1 -19.16 5.29 -7.68
CA MET A 1 -18.60 4.18 -6.88
C MET A 1 -17.09 4.33 -6.67
N GLU A 2 -16.27 4.36 -7.72
CA GLU A 2 -14.79 4.47 -7.60
C GLU A 2 -14.31 5.71 -6.81
N LYS A 3 -14.96 6.87 -7.00
CA LYS A 3 -14.68 8.10 -6.24
C LYS A 3 -14.88 7.96 -4.72
N HIS A 4 -15.75 7.05 -4.28
CA HIS A 4 -16.02 6.81 -2.86
C HIS A 4 -15.07 5.78 -2.25
N LEU A 5 -14.58 4.83 -3.05
CA LEU A 5 -13.54 3.88 -2.62
C LEU A 5 -12.18 4.56 -2.39
N ARG A 6 -11.95 5.71 -3.03
CA ARG A 6 -10.77 6.56 -2.75
C ARG A 6 -10.76 7.13 -1.33
N ASN A 7 -11.94 7.34 -0.73
CA ASN A 7 -12.10 7.89 0.63
C ASN A 7 -13.08 7.00 1.42
N PRO A 8 -12.59 5.87 1.98
CA PRO A 8 -13.44 4.86 2.62
C PRO A 8 -14.34 5.41 3.73
N THR A 9 -13.85 6.40 4.49
CA THR A 9 -14.61 7.08 5.55
C THR A 9 -15.87 7.80 5.04
N LEU A 10 -15.83 8.35 3.81
CA LEU A 10 -16.97 9.01 3.19
C LEU A 10 -18.00 8.02 2.63
N LEU A 11 -17.62 6.76 2.40
CA LEU A 11 -18.50 5.71 1.90
C LEU A 11 -19.50 5.25 2.98
N LYS A 12 -19.11 5.33 4.27
CA LYS A 12 -19.96 4.96 5.41
C LYS A 12 -21.15 5.91 5.63
N HIS A 13 -21.08 7.15 5.11
CA HIS A 13 -22.08 8.19 5.35
C HIS A 13 -23.00 8.50 4.16
N GLN A 14 -22.96 7.72 3.09
CA GLN A 14 -23.81 7.97 1.92
C GLN A 14 -25.18 7.31 2.03
N ALA A 15 -26.24 8.13 2.03
CA ALA A 15 -27.65 7.71 2.06
C ALA A 15 -28.19 7.14 0.73
N GLN A 16 -27.43 7.23 -0.38
CA GLN A 16 -27.91 6.88 -1.72
C GLN A 16 -27.79 5.40 -2.08
N PHE A 17 -27.01 4.60 -1.33
CA PHE A 17 -26.89 3.18 -1.58
C PHE A 17 -26.98 2.41 -0.26
N GLN A 18 -28.00 1.56 -0.13
CA GLN A 18 -28.06 0.57 0.95
C GLN A 18 -27.09 -0.58 0.66
N ILE A 19 -25.78 -0.29 0.65
CA ILE A 19 -24.77 -1.35 0.51
C ILE A 19 -24.58 -1.98 1.89
N PRO A 20 -24.73 -3.30 2.04
CA PRO A 20 -24.45 -3.98 3.29
C PRO A 20 -23.02 -3.68 3.75
N PRO A 21 -22.78 -3.43 5.05
CA PRO A 21 -21.43 -3.14 5.57
C PRO A 21 -20.38 -4.20 5.20
N SER A 22 -20.79 -5.46 5.12
CA SER A 22 -19.95 -6.58 4.67
C SER A 22 -19.50 -6.41 3.21
N LEU A 23 -20.39 -6.00 2.32
CA LEU A 23 -20.07 -5.76 0.92
C LEU A 23 -19.17 -4.53 0.75
N CYS A 24 -19.39 -3.46 1.55
CA CYS A 24 -18.47 -2.31 1.58
C CYS A 24 -17.04 -2.74 1.92
N LYS A 25 -16.87 -3.60 2.93
CA LYS A 25 -15.56 -4.13 3.33
C LYS A 25 -14.89 -4.88 2.18
N VAL A 26 -15.61 -5.78 1.51
CA VAL A 26 -15.09 -6.53 0.35
C VAL A 26 -14.68 -5.58 -0.79
N LEU A 27 -15.51 -4.59 -1.11
CA LEU A 27 -15.21 -3.63 -2.17
C LEU A 27 -13.99 -2.76 -1.86
N ILE A 28 -13.83 -2.34 -0.60
CA ILE A 28 -12.65 -1.59 -0.15
C ILE A 28 -11.41 -2.48 -0.24
N GLU A 29 -11.48 -3.71 0.29
CA GLU A 29 -10.37 -4.66 0.26
C GLU A 29 -9.89 -4.92 -1.17
N GLN A 30 -10.81 -5.23 -2.10
CA GLN A 30 -10.50 -5.45 -3.51
C GLN A 30 -9.98 -4.20 -4.23
N TYR A 31 -10.46 -3.02 -3.84
CA TYR A 31 -9.98 -1.77 -4.43
C TYR A 31 -8.53 -1.47 -4.00
N TYR A 32 -8.18 -1.76 -2.75
CA TYR A 32 -6.84 -1.58 -2.20
C TYR A 32 -5.92 -2.79 -2.40
N GLU A 33 -6.41 -3.89 -2.96
CA GLU A 33 -5.61 -5.06 -3.28
C GLU A 33 -4.35 -4.69 -4.07
N LEU A 34 -3.23 -5.26 -3.62
CA LEU A 34 -1.88 -4.96 -4.06
C LEU A 34 -1.19 -6.25 -4.49
N ASP A 35 -0.80 -6.30 -5.76
CA ASP A 35 -0.10 -7.43 -6.36
C ASP A 35 1.36 -7.42 -5.92
N ASN A 36 1.85 -8.54 -5.39
CA ASN A 36 3.23 -8.63 -4.89
C ASN A 36 4.28 -8.35 -5.98
N VAL A 37 4.03 -8.82 -7.21
CA VAL A 37 4.91 -8.57 -8.36
C VAL A 37 4.96 -7.09 -8.76
N PHE A 38 3.83 -6.39 -8.65
CA PHE A 38 3.77 -4.94 -8.88
C PHE A 38 4.47 -4.19 -7.74
N ALA A 39 4.18 -4.55 -6.50
CA ALA A 39 4.78 -3.95 -5.31
C ALA A 39 6.31 -4.09 -5.32
N ARG A 40 6.84 -5.25 -5.72
CA ARG A 40 8.27 -5.50 -5.87
C ARG A 40 8.94 -4.52 -6.83
N GLU A 41 8.26 -4.20 -7.93
CA GLU A 41 8.76 -3.30 -8.98
C GLU A 41 8.74 -1.83 -8.55
N ILE A 42 7.76 -1.41 -7.76
CA ILE A 42 7.69 -0.02 -7.28
C ILE A 42 8.52 0.22 -6.02
N LEU A 43 8.86 -0.85 -5.29
CA LEU A 43 9.64 -0.77 -4.05
C LEU A 43 10.98 -0.08 -4.30
N GLY A 44 11.30 0.93 -3.50
CA GLY A 44 12.58 1.67 -3.59
C GLY A 44 12.70 2.59 -4.82
N LYS A 45 11.72 2.61 -5.72
CA LYS A 45 11.67 3.61 -6.82
C LYS A 45 11.16 4.94 -6.27
N LYS A 46 11.77 6.04 -6.72
CA LYS A 46 11.39 7.38 -6.28
C LYS A 46 9.98 7.70 -6.78
N LEU A 47 9.11 8.13 -5.87
CA LEU A 47 7.69 8.41 -6.09
C LEU A 47 7.47 9.73 -6.83
N SER A 48 7.99 9.83 -8.06
CA SER A 48 7.92 11.07 -8.84
C SER A 48 6.69 11.15 -9.74
N SER A 49 6.43 12.33 -10.29
CA SER A 49 5.31 12.58 -11.22
C SER A 49 5.55 12.09 -12.65
N ARG A 50 6.78 11.66 -13.01
CA ARG A 50 7.12 11.18 -14.38
C ARG A 50 6.63 9.76 -14.71
N ASN A 51 5.90 9.12 -13.81
CA ASN A 51 5.74 7.66 -13.71
C ASN A 51 4.69 7.01 -14.65
N ARG A 52 4.09 7.71 -15.63
CA ARG A 52 3.12 7.02 -16.52
C ARG A 52 3.79 5.97 -17.40
N LYS A 53 4.94 6.32 -18.00
CA LYS A 53 5.72 5.42 -18.84
C LYS A 53 6.27 4.23 -18.03
N ASP A 54 6.72 4.49 -16.81
CA ASP A 54 7.18 3.44 -15.90
C ASP A 54 6.06 2.45 -15.55
N LEU A 55 4.82 2.91 -15.40
CA LEU A 55 3.68 2.02 -15.15
C LEU A 55 3.29 1.20 -16.37
N ASP A 56 3.51 1.70 -17.59
CA ASP A 56 3.33 0.94 -18.83
C ASP A 56 4.37 -0.20 -18.89
N GLU A 57 5.65 0.10 -18.64
CA GLU A 57 6.74 -0.90 -18.58
C GLU A 57 6.51 -1.93 -17.46
N ILE A 58 6.15 -1.50 -16.25
CA ILE A 58 5.83 -2.43 -15.15
C ILE A 58 4.64 -3.32 -15.52
N SER A 59 3.62 -2.78 -16.20
CA SER A 59 2.48 -3.56 -16.69
C SER A 59 2.91 -4.67 -17.63
N GLU A 60 3.83 -4.39 -18.56
CA GLU A 60 4.38 -5.36 -19.50
C GLU A 60 5.21 -6.43 -18.78
N ILE A 61 6.13 -6.04 -17.89
CA ILE A 61 7.05 -6.96 -17.20
C ILE A 61 6.31 -7.85 -16.20
N THR A 62 5.34 -7.30 -15.47
CA THR A 62 4.61 -8.04 -14.42
C THR A 62 3.36 -8.76 -14.92
N ASN A 63 2.94 -8.49 -16.17
CA ASN A 63 1.67 -8.92 -16.74
C ASN A 63 0.43 -8.48 -15.92
N VAL A 64 0.59 -7.49 -15.05
CA VAL A 64 -0.53 -6.86 -14.34
C VAL A 64 -1.17 -5.84 -15.29
N ARG A 65 -2.51 -5.83 -15.37
CA ARG A 65 -3.23 -4.88 -16.24
C ARG A 65 -2.85 -3.44 -15.87
N LEU A 66 -2.52 -2.62 -16.88
CA LEU A 66 -2.13 -1.22 -16.70
C LEU A 66 -3.12 -0.39 -15.85
N ARG A 67 -4.42 -0.64 -16.01
CA ARG A 67 -5.45 0.00 -15.18
C ARG A 67 -5.27 -0.34 -13.68
N SER A 68 -4.91 -1.58 -13.38
CA SER A 68 -4.60 -2.03 -12.02
C SER A 68 -3.29 -1.42 -11.52
N CYS A 69 -2.22 -1.41 -12.33
CA CYS A 69 -0.97 -0.74 -11.98
C CYS A 69 -1.20 0.72 -11.58
N ARG A 70 -2.01 1.46 -12.34
CA ARG A 70 -2.38 2.85 -12.04
C ARG A 70 -3.18 2.96 -10.73
N ARG A 71 -4.16 2.08 -10.51
CA ARG A 71 -4.95 2.03 -9.26
C ARG A 71 -4.06 1.77 -8.05
N GLN A 72 -3.24 0.72 -8.11
CA GLN A 72 -2.33 0.32 -7.04
C GLN A 72 -1.31 1.42 -6.73
N TYR A 73 -0.74 2.06 -7.76
CA TYR A 73 0.15 3.21 -7.58
C TYR A 73 -0.55 4.41 -6.92
N ASP A 74 -1.77 4.73 -7.34
CA ASP A 74 -2.55 5.83 -6.75
C ASP A 74 -2.97 5.53 -5.30
N ASN A 75 -3.31 4.29 -4.98
CA ASN A 75 -3.59 3.85 -3.62
C ASN A 75 -2.33 3.96 -2.75
N PHE A 76 -1.20 3.48 -3.24
CA PHE A 76 0.08 3.60 -2.53
C PHE A 76 0.41 5.06 -2.20
N LYS A 77 0.36 5.97 -3.19
CA LYS A 77 0.62 7.41 -2.94
C LYS A 77 -0.34 7.99 -1.89
N ARG A 78 -1.60 7.58 -1.91
CA ARG A 78 -2.60 8.03 -0.94
C ARG A 78 -2.24 7.54 0.46
N VAL A 79 -1.94 6.25 0.60
CA VAL A 79 -1.53 5.66 1.88
C VAL A 79 -0.27 6.33 2.40
N PHE A 80 0.77 6.42 1.58
CA PHE A 80 2.04 7.09 1.91
C PHE A 80 1.80 8.50 2.45
N LYS A 81 1.11 9.35 1.67
CA LYS A 81 0.84 10.73 2.07
C LYS A 81 -0.01 10.85 3.34
N THR A 82 -0.91 9.90 3.57
CA THR A 82 -1.74 9.91 4.77
C THR A 82 -0.95 9.54 6.02
N VAL A 83 -0.01 8.59 5.93
CA VAL A 83 0.64 8.02 7.13
C VAL A 83 2.10 8.43 7.32
N GLU A 84 2.73 9.12 6.36
CA GLU A 84 4.14 9.51 6.45
C GLU A 84 4.47 10.39 7.67
N ASP A 85 3.52 11.24 8.06
CA ASP A 85 3.65 12.18 9.19
C ASP A 85 2.84 11.76 10.43
N MET A 86 2.23 10.57 10.43
CA MET A 86 1.41 10.11 11.55
C MET A 86 2.25 9.45 12.64
N GLU A 87 2.00 9.82 13.89
CA GLU A 87 2.55 9.12 15.06
C GLU A 87 1.84 7.79 15.34
N GLY A 88 2.50 6.89 16.06
CA GLY A 88 1.94 5.62 16.51
C GLY A 88 2.16 4.43 15.56
N PRO A 89 1.48 3.30 15.80
CA PRO A 89 1.70 2.06 15.04
C PRO A 89 1.21 2.18 13.59
N MET A 90 2.15 2.19 12.63
CA MET A 90 1.87 2.44 11.20
C MET A 90 0.80 1.51 10.62
N VAL A 91 0.85 0.20 10.92
CA VAL A 91 -0.15 -0.77 10.44
C VAL A 91 -1.56 -0.41 10.94
N LYS A 92 -1.70 -0.03 12.22
CA LYS A 92 -3.00 0.38 12.78
C LYS A 92 -3.49 1.69 12.19
N ASN A 93 -2.59 2.65 11.96
CA ASN A 93 -2.93 3.89 11.27
C ASN A 93 -3.51 3.61 9.87
N ILE A 94 -2.86 2.74 9.10
CA ILE A 94 -3.35 2.34 7.78
C ILE A 94 -4.72 1.64 7.87
N GLN A 95 -4.90 0.66 8.76
CA GLN A 95 -6.17 -0.05 8.92
C GLN A 95 -7.32 0.90 9.26
N ASN A 96 -7.10 1.82 10.20
CA ASN A 96 -8.15 2.73 10.68
C ASN A 96 -8.54 3.77 9.64
N HIS A 97 -7.58 4.27 8.84
CA HIS A 97 -7.86 5.27 7.80
C HIS A 97 -8.44 4.67 6.53
N PHE A 98 -7.98 3.48 6.12
CA PHE A 98 -8.33 2.87 4.85
C PHE A 98 -9.35 1.72 4.95
N LEU A 99 -9.65 1.27 6.18
CA LEU A 99 -10.63 0.21 6.47
C LEU A 99 -10.31 -1.13 5.78
N ILE A 100 -9.01 -1.42 5.64
CA ILE A 100 -8.48 -2.66 5.04
C ILE A 100 -8.03 -3.66 6.10
N SER A 101 -7.87 -4.92 5.70
CA SER A 101 -7.37 -5.99 6.55
C SER A 101 -5.93 -5.74 7.04
N GLU A 102 -5.56 -6.41 8.14
CA GLU A 102 -4.20 -6.33 8.68
C GLU A 102 -3.13 -6.80 7.70
N PRO A 103 -3.29 -7.95 7.01
CA PRO A 103 -2.31 -8.39 6.02
C PRO A 103 -2.11 -7.39 4.88
N LEU A 104 -3.18 -6.75 4.40
CA LEU A 104 -3.07 -5.75 3.35
C LEU A 104 -2.40 -4.47 3.88
N ALA A 105 -2.73 -4.06 5.11
CA ALA A 105 -2.10 -2.92 5.77
C ALA A 105 -0.59 -3.12 5.99
N GLN A 106 -0.14 -4.33 6.35
CA GLN A 106 1.28 -4.68 6.49
C GLN A 106 2.03 -4.51 5.17
N LYS A 107 1.46 -4.96 4.05
CA LYS A 107 2.06 -4.75 2.72
C LYS A 107 2.25 -3.27 2.41
N TYR A 108 1.25 -2.44 2.69
CA TYR A 108 1.38 -0.99 2.50
C TYR A 108 2.41 -0.38 3.46
N ALA A 109 2.41 -0.79 4.74
CA ALA A 109 3.38 -0.33 5.74
C ALA A 109 4.81 -0.64 5.30
N ALA A 110 5.07 -1.83 4.74
CA ALA A 110 6.38 -2.20 4.22
C ALA A 110 6.87 -1.22 3.13
N ILE A 111 6.02 -0.90 2.15
CA ILE A 111 6.42 0.02 1.07
C ILE A 111 6.66 1.42 1.63
N VAL A 112 5.79 1.92 2.52
CA VAL A 112 5.95 3.23 3.16
C VAL A 112 7.24 3.28 3.97
N PHE A 113 7.51 2.25 4.77
CA PHE A 113 8.69 2.17 5.61
C PHE A 113 9.98 2.22 4.79
N PHE A 114 10.10 1.42 3.73
CA PHE A 114 11.28 1.44 2.86
C PHE A 114 11.42 2.78 2.11
N ALA A 115 10.31 3.37 1.67
CA ALA A 115 10.31 4.66 0.98
C ALA A 115 10.74 5.82 1.89
N ASN A 116 10.17 5.91 3.10
CA ASN A 116 10.50 6.95 4.09
C ASN A 116 11.97 6.89 4.53
N ASN A 117 12.47 5.68 4.76
CA ASN A 117 13.84 5.46 5.21
C ASN A 117 14.86 5.35 4.05
N ARG A 118 14.43 5.53 2.80
CA ARG A 118 15.28 5.56 1.59
C ARG A 118 16.14 4.30 1.39
N PHE A 119 15.58 3.13 1.65
CA PHE A 119 16.27 1.87 1.39
C PHE A 119 16.47 1.59 -0.10
N GLU A 120 17.66 1.10 -0.46
CA GLU A 120 18.00 0.70 -1.83
C GLU A 120 17.64 -0.78 -2.08
N THR A 121 16.44 -1.04 -2.58
CA THR A 121 15.90 -2.41 -2.80
C THR A 121 16.04 -2.94 -4.23
N SER A 122 16.54 -2.12 -5.16
CA SER A 122 16.68 -2.45 -6.58
C SER A 122 18.08 -2.94 -7.00
N LYS A 123 19.01 -3.12 -6.05
CA LYS A 123 20.36 -3.62 -6.36
C LYS A 123 20.30 -5.04 -6.95
N LYS A 124 21.17 -5.34 -7.92
CA LYS A 124 21.28 -6.68 -8.55
C LYS A 124 21.37 -7.82 -7.52
N ARG A 125 22.16 -7.61 -6.46
CA ARG A 125 22.31 -8.57 -5.36
C ARG A 125 21.04 -8.86 -4.56
N LEU A 126 19.98 -8.08 -4.74
CA LEU A 126 18.68 -8.23 -4.06
C LEU A 126 17.56 -8.66 -5.03
N GLN A 127 17.88 -8.94 -6.30
CA GLN A 127 16.88 -9.31 -7.31
C GLN A 127 16.24 -10.67 -7.04
N TYR A 128 16.92 -11.56 -6.31
CA TYR A 128 16.37 -12.85 -5.93
C TYR A 128 15.28 -12.76 -4.84
N LEU A 129 15.17 -11.60 -4.16
CA LEU A 129 14.19 -11.38 -3.09
C LEU A 129 12.84 -10.97 -3.70
N THR A 130 11.79 -11.64 -3.22
CA THR A 130 10.40 -11.33 -3.52
C THR A 130 9.89 -10.15 -2.69
N PHE A 131 8.69 -9.66 -3.00
CA PHE A 131 8.07 -8.63 -2.17
C PHE A 131 7.70 -9.14 -0.77
N ASP A 132 7.34 -10.42 -0.63
CA ASP A 132 7.02 -11.00 0.67
C ASP A 132 8.25 -11.06 1.59
N ASP A 133 9.44 -11.32 1.04
CA ASP A 133 10.71 -11.24 1.79
C ASP A 133 10.95 -9.83 2.35
N PHE A 134 10.66 -8.80 1.53
CA PHE A 134 10.73 -7.41 1.97
C PHE A 134 9.64 -7.07 3.00
N CYS A 135 8.42 -7.58 2.85
CA CYS A 135 7.36 -7.38 3.85
C CYS A 135 7.77 -7.96 5.20
N TYR A 136 8.25 -9.20 5.21
CA TYR A 136 8.74 -9.83 6.43
C TYR A 136 9.86 -9.01 7.08
N CYS A 137 10.83 -8.57 6.29
CA CYS A 137 11.92 -7.73 6.78
C CYS A 137 11.40 -6.40 7.36
N ALA A 138 10.51 -5.71 6.64
CA ALA A 138 9.91 -4.47 7.13
C ALA A 138 9.13 -4.67 8.43
N ASP A 139 8.32 -5.73 8.52
CA ASP A 139 7.56 -6.06 9.74
C ASP A 139 8.50 -6.25 10.93
N GLN A 140 9.60 -7.00 10.77
CA GLN A 140 10.60 -7.18 11.84
C GLN A 140 11.25 -5.84 12.24
N MET A 141 11.58 -4.98 11.27
CA MET A 141 12.20 -3.68 11.56
C MET A 141 11.24 -2.71 12.23
N ILE A 142 9.98 -2.66 11.77
CA ILE A 142 8.93 -1.83 12.36
C ILE A 142 8.69 -2.26 13.80
N ASP A 143 8.54 -3.56 14.03
CA ASP A 143 8.19 -4.09 15.34
C ASP A 143 9.28 -3.95 16.40
N ASN A 144 10.55 -4.05 15.99
CA ASN A 144 11.68 -4.08 16.92
C ASN A 144 12.45 -2.76 17.00
N TRP A 145 12.38 -1.92 15.96
CA TRP A 145 13.22 -0.71 15.83
C TRP A 145 12.43 0.58 15.61
N THR A 146 11.10 0.55 15.71
CA THR A 146 10.29 1.76 15.76
C THR A 146 9.53 1.84 17.08
N ILE A 147 9.22 3.07 17.51
CA ILE A 147 8.53 3.36 18.77
C ILE A 147 7.08 2.79 18.76
N GLY A 148 6.57 2.38 17.59
CA GLY A 148 5.20 1.94 17.37
C GLY A 148 4.77 0.64 18.07
N LYS A 149 5.69 -0.11 18.70
CA LYS A 149 5.33 -1.28 19.54
C LYS A 149 5.59 -1.08 21.03
N ALA A 150 6.40 -0.08 21.41
CA ALA A 150 6.81 0.18 22.80
C ALA A 150 5.76 0.98 23.59
N GLY A 151 4.49 0.69 23.37
CA GLY A 151 3.34 1.31 24.02
C GLY A 151 2.26 0.27 24.30
N MET A 152 2.63 -0.75 25.07
CA MET A 152 1.70 -1.54 25.88
C MET A 152 2.04 -1.29 27.34
#